data_AF-A0A9P6M504-F1
#
_entry.id   AF-A0A9P6M504-F1
#
_cell.length_a   1.000
_cell.length_b   1.000
_cell.length_c   1.000
_cell.angle_alpha   90.00
_cell.angle_beta   90.00
_cell.angle_gamma   90.00
#
_symmetry.space_group_name_H-M   'P 1'
#
loop_
_entity.id
_entity.type
_entity.pdbx_description
1 polymer ?
#
loop_
_entity_poly.entity_id
_entity_poly.type
_entity_poly.pdbx_seq_one_letter_code
_entity_poly.pdbx_strand_id
1 'polypeptide(L)'
;MAVPDWVDWNRVQRGQLVYWRYCHFIMKVLDSTGYLLGKKTTQRITETAQFVFDVAYSIDYLEPGSGPAWKSIIQVRFLHAGVRARLSRISRAHPKYYNLEEDGVPINQEDQLATLFSLSAAMWRVMGQRMDVHMTTQEREDYLHLWRYIGYMMGVDDFLGVTLTPERADACLESIVLHLADPDADSGRLLSTWARNFDPQPKWFFHITKTVGLLDPYKLNMVLQSI
;
A
#
# COMPACT_ATOMS: atom_id res chain seq x y z
N MET A 1 -1.45 22.60 -6.52
CA MET A 1 -1.06 22.29 -5.13
C MET A 1 0.36 22.79 -4.97
N ALA A 2 0.65 23.64 -3.98
CA ALA A 2 2.00 24.16 -3.78
C ALA A 2 2.92 23.05 -3.24
N VAL A 3 4.19 23.08 -3.64
CA VAL A 3 5.24 22.23 -3.07
C VAL A 3 5.54 22.73 -1.65
N PRO A 4 5.45 21.88 -0.62
CA PRO A 4 5.80 22.29 0.74
C PRO A 4 7.28 22.62 0.89
N ASP A 5 7.60 23.58 1.76
CA ASP A 5 8.98 24.05 2.01
C ASP A 5 9.92 22.96 2.55
N TRP A 6 9.36 21.90 3.15
CA TRP A 6 10.14 20.76 3.65
C TRP A 6 10.55 19.78 2.55
N VAL A 7 10.07 19.92 1.32
CA VAL A 7 10.42 19.01 0.21
C VAL A 7 11.84 19.27 -0.25
N ASP A 8 12.75 18.39 0.13
CA ASP A 8 14.09 18.30 -0.44
C ASP A 8 14.10 17.39 -1.69
N TRP A 9 14.30 17.98 -2.87
CA TRP A 9 14.33 17.26 -4.15
C TRP A 9 15.52 16.30 -4.29
N ASN A 10 16.65 16.55 -3.62
CA ASN A 10 17.76 15.61 -3.61
C ASN A 10 17.38 14.35 -2.82
N ARG A 11 16.64 14.50 -1.72
CA ARG A 11 16.09 13.36 -0.96
C ARG A 11 15.05 12.59 -1.79
N VAL A 12 14.17 13.29 -2.50
CA VAL A 12 13.21 12.65 -3.43
C VAL A 12 13.95 11.81 -4.47
N GLN A 13 14.96 12.38 -5.13
CA GLN A 13 15.75 11.66 -6.14
C GLN A 13 16.48 10.44 -5.54
N ARG A 14 17.10 10.59 -4.36
CA ARG A 14 17.74 9.45 -3.67
C ARG A 14 16.73 8.38 -3.25
N GLY A 15 15.54 8.77 -2.80
CA GLY A 15 14.44 7.85 -2.51
C GLY A 15 14.02 7.06 -3.75
N GLN A 16 13.95 7.70 -4.92
CA GLN A 16 13.69 7.01 -6.19
C GLN A 16 14.80 5.99 -6.52
N LEU A 17 16.07 6.34 -6.27
CA LEU A 17 17.19 5.41 -6.44
C LEU A 17 17.12 4.21 -5.49
N VAL A 18 16.63 4.38 -4.26
CA VAL A 18 16.38 3.28 -3.32
C VAL A 18 15.37 2.29 -3.91
N TYR A 19 14.26 2.79 -4.48
CA TYR A 19 13.30 1.93 -5.17
C TYR A 19 13.97 1.12 -6.29
N TRP A 20 14.75 1.75 -7.17
CA TRP A 20 15.42 1.04 -8.26
C TRP A 20 16.49 0.05 -7.79
N ARG A 21 17.20 0.36 -6.71
CA ARG A 21 18.22 -0.53 -6.13
C ARG A 21 17.62 -1.84 -5.63
N TYR A 22 16.47 -1.78 -4.96
CA TYR A 22 15.91 -2.93 -4.25
C TYR A 22 14.73 -3.57 -4.98
N CYS A 23 13.88 -2.79 -5.65
CA CYS A 23 12.68 -3.28 -6.31
C CYS A 23 12.96 -3.84 -7.72
N HIS A 24 14.09 -3.49 -8.36
CA HIS A 24 14.49 -4.08 -9.65
C HIS A 24 14.63 -5.60 -9.57
N PHE A 25 15.15 -6.14 -8.46
CA PHE A 25 15.27 -7.58 -8.25
C PHE A 25 13.90 -8.25 -8.17
N ILE A 26 12.97 -7.66 -7.40
CA ILE A 26 11.60 -8.18 -7.25
C ILE A 26 10.86 -8.14 -8.59
N MET A 27 11.00 -7.05 -9.34
CA MET A 27 10.33 -6.89 -10.63
C MET A 27 10.85 -7.81 -11.71
N LYS A 28 12.17 -8.04 -11.76
CA LYS A 28 12.73 -9.03 -12.66
C LYS A 28 12.21 -10.43 -12.37
N VAL A 29 12.03 -10.78 -11.09
CA VAL A 29 11.43 -12.07 -10.69
C VAL A 29 9.95 -12.13 -11.08
N LEU A 30 9.16 -11.10 -10.80
CA LEU A 30 7.73 -11.05 -11.13
C LEU A 30 7.48 -11.10 -12.65
N ASP A 31 8.32 -10.40 -13.43
CA ASP A 31 8.30 -10.43 -14.89
C ASP A 31 8.71 -11.80 -15.44
N SER A 32 9.83 -12.34 -14.97
CA SER A 32 10.34 -13.66 -15.40
C SER A 32 9.39 -14.82 -15.04
N THR A 33 8.55 -14.66 -14.02
CA THR A 33 7.57 -15.67 -13.58
C THR A 33 6.17 -15.45 -14.16
N GLY A 34 5.92 -14.32 -14.83
CA GLY A 34 4.60 -13.96 -15.35
C GLY A 34 3.53 -13.74 -14.27
N TYR A 35 3.93 -13.55 -13.01
CA TYR A 35 3.04 -13.59 -11.84
C TYR A 35 1.99 -12.46 -11.82
N LEU A 36 2.12 -11.43 -12.65
CA LEU A 36 1.16 -10.30 -12.72
C LEU A 36 0.38 -10.20 -14.05
N LEU A 37 0.44 -11.21 -14.93
CA LEU A 37 -0.02 -11.10 -16.33
C LEU A 37 -1.48 -11.56 -16.64
N GLY A 38 -2.34 -11.81 -15.64
CA GLY A 38 -3.77 -12.17 -15.84
C GLY A 38 -4.69 -11.00 -16.27
N LYS A 39 -6.02 -11.19 -16.42
CA LYS A 39 -6.99 -10.12 -16.85
C LYS A 39 -8.05 -9.70 -15.79
N LYS A 40 -8.43 -8.41 -15.88
CA LYS A 40 -9.50 -7.62 -15.20
C LYS A 40 -9.45 -7.46 -13.66
N THR A 41 -8.96 -8.41 -12.89
CA THR A 41 -8.66 -8.20 -11.44
C THR A 41 -7.18 -7.87 -11.22
N THR A 42 -6.31 -8.42 -12.07
CA THR A 42 -4.93 -7.96 -12.24
C THR A 42 -4.85 -6.48 -12.58
N GLN A 43 -5.79 -5.94 -13.38
CA GLN A 43 -5.72 -4.55 -13.84
C GLN A 43 -5.54 -3.55 -12.69
N ARG A 44 -6.25 -3.70 -11.56
CA ARG A 44 -6.12 -2.77 -10.42
C ARG A 44 -4.81 -2.92 -9.66
N ILE A 45 -4.28 -4.13 -9.60
CA ILE A 45 -2.95 -4.40 -9.01
C ILE A 45 -1.85 -3.91 -9.95
N THR A 46 -2.02 -4.11 -11.25
CA THR A 46 -1.16 -3.56 -12.31
C THR A 46 -1.22 -2.04 -12.32
N GLU A 47 -2.38 -1.42 -12.09
CA GLU A 47 -2.52 0.04 -11.95
C GLU A 47 -1.80 0.55 -10.71
N THR A 48 -1.86 -0.17 -9.59
CA THR A 48 -1.10 0.18 -8.37
C THR A 48 0.40 -0.03 -8.58
N ALA A 49 0.81 -1.12 -9.22
CA ALA A 49 2.20 -1.36 -9.57
C ALA A 49 2.73 -0.29 -10.52
N GLN A 50 1.97 0.05 -11.56
CA GLN A 50 2.27 1.13 -12.51
C GLN A 50 2.38 2.47 -11.79
N PHE A 51 1.47 2.76 -10.86
CA PHE A 51 1.55 3.96 -10.02
C PHE A 51 2.88 4.02 -9.25
N VAL A 52 3.28 2.91 -8.62
CA VAL A 52 4.57 2.83 -7.90
C VAL A 52 5.74 3.02 -8.85
N PHE A 53 5.70 2.49 -10.08
CA PHE A 53 6.73 2.75 -11.10
C PHE A 53 6.81 4.23 -11.47
N ASP A 54 5.67 4.85 -11.75
CA ASP A 54 5.61 6.22 -12.22
C ASP A 54 6.17 7.18 -11.17
N VAL A 55 5.83 7.00 -9.88
CA VAL A 55 6.35 7.85 -8.80
C VAL A 55 7.84 7.61 -8.51
N ALA A 56 8.35 6.41 -8.81
CA ALA A 56 9.75 6.07 -8.65
C ALA A 56 10.63 6.41 -9.87
N TYR A 57 10.03 6.73 -11.02
CA TYR A 57 10.75 6.81 -12.30
C TYR A 57 11.78 7.94 -12.37
N SER A 58 11.33 9.19 -12.23
CA SER A 58 12.21 10.36 -12.23
C SER A 58 11.56 11.53 -11.49
N ILE A 59 12.35 12.55 -11.15
CA ILE A 59 11.83 13.76 -10.49
C ILE A 59 10.83 14.52 -11.37
N ASP A 60 11.03 14.52 -12.70
CA ASP A 60 10.17 15.21 -13.66
C ASP A 60 8.76 14.60 -13.68
N TYR A 61 8.62 13.32 -13.32
CA TYR A 61 7.31 12.68 -13.21
C TYR A 61 6.48 13.24 -12.04
N LEU A 62 7.15 13.77 -11.02
CA LEU A 62 6.53 14.40 -9.85
C LEU A 62 6.40 15.92 -10.01
N GLU A 63 6.74 16.48 -11.18
CA GLU A 63 6.67 17.92 -11.43
C GLU A 63 5.22 18.43 -11.26
N PRO A 64 4.97 19.41 -10.38
CA PRO A 64 3.63 19.93 -10.16
C PRO A 64 2.98 20.52 -11.40
N GLY A 65 1.80 20.00 -11.77
CA GLY A 65 0.99 20.49 -12.89
C GLY A 65 1.25 19.79 -14.23
N SER A 66 2.47 19.33 -14.47
CA SER A 66 2.90 18.75 -15.76
C SER A 66 3.24 17.26 -15.67
N GLY A 67 3.85 16.82 -14.56
CA GLY A 67 4.41 15.48 -14.39
C GLY A 67 3.37 14.36 -14.50
N PRO A 68 3.66 13.26 -15.24
CA PRO A 68 2.74 12.13 -15.34
C PRO A 68 2.33 11.54 -13.99
N ALA A 69 3.28 11.27 -13.09
CA ALA A 69 2.98 10.72 -11.78
C ALA A 69 2.21 11.73 -10.90
N TRP A 70 2.54 13.01 -10.99
CA TRP A 70 1.78 14.07 -10.32
C TRP A 70 0.31 14.04 -10.74
N LYS A 71 0.02 13.98 -12.05
CA LYS A 71 -1.36 13.89 -12.57
C LYS A 71 -2.07 12.64 -12.05
N SER A 72 -1.41 11.48 -12.08
CA SER A 72 -1.95 10.22 -11.56
C SER A 72 -2.27 10.31 -10.07
N ILE A 73 -1.39 10.87 -9.24
CA ILE A 73 -1.63 11.06 -7.79
C ILE A 73 -2.88 11.90 -7.56
N ILE A 74 -3.01 13.02 -8.27
CA ILE A 74 -4.18 13.90 -8.13
C ILE A 74 -5.47 13.21 -8.60
N GLN A 75 -5.42 12.43 -9.69
CA GLN A 75 -6.56 11.63 -10.15
C GLN A 75 -6.99 10.60 -9.11
N VAL A 76 -6.04 9.87 -8.51
CA VAL A 76 -6.32 8.89 -7.43
C VAL A 76 -6.90 9.60 -6.20
N ARG A 77 -6.40 10.78 -5.83
CA ARG A 77 -6.99 11.58 -4.75
C ARG A 77 -8.46 11.94 -5.00
N PHE A 78 -8.80 12.35 -6.22
CA PHE A 78 -10.20 12.60 -6.59
C PHE A 78 -11.04 11.32 -6.62
N LEU A 79 -10.46 10.20 -7.10
CA LEU A 79 -11.10 8.89 -7.05
C LEU A 79 -11.44 8.50 -5.61
N HIS A 80 -10.49 8.63 -4.67
CA HIS A 80 -10.70 8.35 -3.25
C HIS A 80 -11.83 9.20 -2.66
N ALA A 81 -11.84 10.51 -2.96
CA ALA A 81 -12.93 11.39 -2.52
C ALA A 81 -14.29 10.95 -3.08
N GLY A 82 -14.35 10.57 -4.36
CA GLY A 82 -15.57 10.06 -5.00
C GLY A 82 -16.05 8.74 -4.41
N VAL A 83 -15.15 7.79 -4.13
CA VAL A 83 -15.47 6.52 -3.48
C VAL A 83 -15.99 6.77 -2.06
N ARG A 84 -15.32 7.61 -1.27
CA ARG A 84 -15.75 7.96 0.08
C ARG A 84 -17.16 8.58 0.10
N ALA A 85 -17.43 9.52 -0.81
CA ALA A 85 -18.76 10.14 -0.94
C ALA A 85 -19.83 9.11 -1.34
N ARG A 86 -19.50 8.23 -2.29
CA ARG A 86 -20.42 7.17 -2.76
C ARG A 86 -20.74 6.18 -1.66
N LEU A 87 -19.74 5.64 -0.96
CA LEU A 87 -19.93 4.66 0.11
C LEU A 87 -20.68 5.27 1.29
N SER A 88 -20.39 6.53 1.65
CA SER A 88 -21.15 7.24 2.67
C SER A 88 -22.64 7.36 2.32
N ARG A 89 -22.97 7.58 1.04
CA ARG A 89 -24.36 7.60 0.57
C ARG A 89 -24.99 6.20 0.59
N ILE A 90 -24.25 5.17 0.21
CA ILE A 90 -24.71 3.77 0.26
C ILE A 90 -25.00 3.37 1.70
N SER A 91 -24.11 3.69 2.64
CA SER A 91 -24.29 3.36 4.06
C SER A 91 -25.58 3.94 4.63
N ARG A 92 -25.88 5.22 4.35
CA ARG A 92 -27.14 5.87 4.77
C ARG A 92 -28.39 5.23 4.18
N ALA A 93 -28.33 4.72 2.95
CA ALA A 93 -29.48 4.14 2.26
C ALA A 93 -29.64 2.63 2.54
N HIS A 94 -28.52 1.92 2.67
CA HIS A 94 -28.41 0.47 2.71
C HIS A 94 -27.22 0.05 3.60
N PRO A 95 -27.35 0.17 4.94
CA PRO A 95 -26.24 -0.07 5.88
C PRO A 95 -25.68 -1.50 5.82
N LYS A 96 -26.46 -2.47 5.31
CA LYS A 96 -26.00 -3.85 5.06
C LYS A 96 -24.79 -3.95 4.10
N TYR A 97 -24.59 -2.97 3.21
CA TYR A 97 -23.49 -3.02 2.23
C TYR A 97 -22.22 -2.28 2.69
N TYR A 98 -22.34 -1.35 3.64
CA TYR A 98 -21.24 -0.64 4.27
C TYR A 98 -21.79 0.09 5.50
N ASN A 99 -21.20 -0.11 6.68
CA ASN A 99 -21.72 0.47 7.92
C ASN A 99 -20.74 1.51 8.47
N LEU A 100 -21.06 2.80 8.37
CA LEU A 100 -20.18 3.88 8.85
C LEU A 100 -19.92 3.83 10.37
N GLU A 101 -20.82 3.26 11.17
CA GLU A 101 -20.64 3.16 12.62
C GLU A 101 -19.67 2.04 13.01
N GLU A 102 -19.70 0.92 12.29
CA GLU A 102 -18.84 -0.24 12.55
C GLU A 102 -17.51 -0.14 11.79
N ASP A 103 -17.56 0.22 10.50
CA ASP A 103 -16.42 0.23 9.57
C ASP A 103 -15.71 1.59 9.49
N GLY A 104 -16.27 2.63 10.13
CA GLY A 104 -15.75 3.99 10.07
C GLY A 104 -15.89 4.66 8.70
N VAL A 105 -15.15 5.75 8.50
CA VAL A 105 -15.16 6.48 7.22
C VAL A 105 -14.27 5.74 6.22
N PRO A 106 -14.76 5.42 5.00
CA PRO A 106 -13.96 4.69 4.03
C PRO A 106 -12.80 5.53 3.48
N ILE A 107 -11.64 4.89 3.34
CA ILE A 107 -10.40 5.54 2.89
C ILE A 107 -10.06 6.69 3.83
N ASN A 108 -10.11 6.47 5.14
CA ASN A 108 -9.76 7.48 6.14
C ASN A 108 -8.22 7.69 6.20
N GLN A 109 -7.76 8.56 7.09
CA GLN A 109 -6.32 8.87 7.22
C GLN A 109 -5.50 7.64 7.62
N GLU A 110 -6.04 6.77 8.46
CA GLU A 110 -5.39 5.52 8.86
C GLU A 110 -5.27 4.56 7.67
N ASP A 111 -6.33 4.37 6.88
CA ASP A 111 -6.30 3.54 5.66
C ASP A 111 -5.24 4.03 4.65
N GLN A 112 -5.15 5.36 4.49
CA GLN A 112 -4.16 5.98 3.62
C GLN A 112 -2.73 5.79 4.14
N LEU A 113 -2.51 5.96 5.46
CA LEU A 113 -1.22 5.70 6.10
C LEU A 113 -0.84 4.21 6.02
N ALA A 114 -1.79 3.30 6.23
CA ALA A 114 -1.58 1.86 6.12
C ALA A 114 -1.04 1.49 4.72
N THR A 115 -1.67 2.04 3.68
CA THR A 115 -1.23 1.83 2.30
C THR A 115 0.12 2.47 2.04
N LEU A 116 0.33 3.71 2.50
CA LEU A 116 1.59 4.43 2.32
C LEU A 116 2.76 3.71 2.98
N PHE A 117 2.60 3.20 4.20
CA PHE A 117 3.62 2.43 4.90
C PHE A 117 3.82 1.03 4.33
N SER A 118 2.77 0.41 3.77
CA SER A 118 2.90 -0.86 3.04
C SER A 118 3.77 -0.72 1.79
N LEU A 119 3.76 0.45 1.13
CA LEU A 119 4.58 0.74 -0.05
C LEU A 119 5.96 1.35 0.31
N SER A 120 6.13 1.78 1.56
CA SER A 120 7.37 2.39 2.07
C SER A 120 8.01 1.56 3.19
N ALA A 121 7.62 1.78 4.44
CA ALA A 121 8.26 1.22 5.62
C ALA A 121 8.28 -0.31 5.68
N ALA A 122 7.24 -0.97 5.18
CA ALA A 122 7.20 -2.42 5.12
C ALA A 122 8.37 -3.00 4.29
N MET A 123 8.90 -2.25 3.31
CA MET A 123 9.99 -2.70 2.44
C MET A 123 11.24 -3.04 3.25
N TRP A 124 11.75 -2.14 4.08
CA TRP A 124 12.97 -2.41 4.86
C TRP A 124 12.74 -3.46 5.95
N ARG A 125 11.52 -3.55 6.51
CA ARG A 125 11.18 -4.61 7.47
C ARG A 125 11.25 -5.99 6.83
N VAL A 126 10.57 -6.19 5.70
CA VAL A 126 10.55 -7.48 5.00
C VAL A 126 11.95 -7.82 4.51
N MET A 127 12.66 -6.88 3.89
CA MET A 127 13.99 -7.12 3.36
C MET A 127 15.00 -7.46 4.46
N GLY A 128 15.03 -6.71 5.56
CA GLY A 128 15.95 -6.98 6.66
C GLY A 128 15.62 -8.26 7.43
N GLN A 129 14.34 -8.49 7.76
CA GLN A 129 13.95 -9.61 8.63
C GLN A 129 13.77 -10.94 7.89
N ARG A 130 13.39 -10.92 6.60
CA ARG A 130 13.07 -12.14 5.84
C ARG A 130 14.10 -12.47 4.76
N MET A 131 14.89 -11.50 4.30
CA MET A 131 15.80 -11.67 3.16
C MET A 131 17.25 -11.32 3.49
N ASP A 132 17.55 -10.88 4.72
CA ASP A 132 18.87 -10.42 5.17
C ASP A 132 19.46 -9.30 4.29
N VAL A 133 18.60 -8.47 3.69
CA VAL A 133 18.99 -7.30 2.90
C VAL A 133 18.68 -6.04 3.69
N HIS A 134 19.74 -5.34 4.13
CA HIS A 134 19.62 -4.20 5.03
C HIS A 134 19.82 -2.88 4.29
N MET A 135 18.88 -1.96 4.47
CA MET A 135 19.02 -0.56 4.03
C MET A 135 19.78 0.24 5.09
N THR A 136 20.64 1.13 4.63
CA THR A 136 21.24 2.15 5.49
C THR A 136 20.16 3.08 6.06
N THR A 137 20.48 3.79 7.14
CA THR A 137 19.56 4.79 7.71
C THR A 137 19.22 5.88 6.70
N GLN A 138 20.21 6.36 5.93
CA GLN A 138 20.00 7.37 4.90
C GLN A 138 19.03 6.89 3.81
N GLU A 139 19.15 5.63 3.37
CA GLU A 139 18.23 5.07 2.36
C GLU A 139 16.79 4.99 2.88
N ARG A 140 16.60 4.56 4.15
CA ARG A 140 15.27 4.54 4.78
C ARG A 140 14.68 5.94 4.88
N GLU A 141 15.48 6.91 5.31
CA GLU A 141 15.08 8.32 5.43
C GLU A 141 14.73 8.95 4.08
N ASP A 142 15.52 8.71 3.03
CA ASP A 142 15.27 9.27 1.70
C ASP A 142 14.07 8.60 1.02
N TYR A 143 13.93 7.28 1.17
CA TYR A 143 12.77 6.56 0.65
C TYR A 143 11.48 6.97 1.37
N LEU A 144 11.51 7.11 2.69
CA LEU A 144 10.37 7.63 3.45
C LEU A 144 10.04 9.08 3.05
N HIS A 145 11.04 9.92 2.76
CA HIS A 145 10.82 11.30 2.33
C HIS A 145 10.11 11.39 0.97
N LEU A 146 10.48 10.52 0.02
CA LEU A 146 9.74 10.36 -1.25
C LEU A 146 8.26 10.04 -0.98
N TRP A 147 7.99 9.04 -0.15
CA TRP A 147 6.62 8.62 0.17
C TRP A 147 5.84 9.65 0.98
N ARG A 148 6.50 10.41 1.85
CA ARG A 148 5.92 11.55 2.56
C ARG A 148 5.43 12.62 1.59
N TYR A 149 6.21 12.94 0.54
CA TYR A 149 5.78 13.88 -0.49
C TYR A 149 4.60 13.35 -1.32
N ILE A 150 4.62 12.07 -1.67
CA ILE A 150 3.49 11.41 -2.34
C ILE A 150 2.23 11.45 -1.46
N GLY A 151 2.36 11.14 -0.17
CA GLY A 151 1.29 11.18 0.82
C GLY A 151 0.66 12.57 0.93
N TYR A 152 1.48 13.62 1.02
CA TYR A 152 1.01 15.00 1.01
C TYR A 152 0.13 15.31 -0.22
N MET A 153 0.61 14.94 -1.42
CA MET A 153 -0.16 15.15 -2.65
C MET A 153 -1.46 14.34 -2.67
N MET A 154 -1.44 13.12 -2.12
CA MET A 154 -2.60 12.23 -1.96
C MET A 154 -3.60 12.72 -0.89
N GLY A 155 -3.21 13.69 -0.05
CA GLY A 155 -4.05 14.28 1.00
C GLY A 155 -3.93 13.61 2.37
N VAL A 156 -2.83 12.90 2.62
CA VAL A 156 -2.48 12.41 3.96
C VAL A 156 -2.13 13.61 4.84
N ASP A 157 -2.78 13.70 5.99
CA ASP A 157 -2.51 14.69 7.02
C ASP A 157 -1.55 14.12 8.06
N ASP A 158 -0.26 14.44 7.91
CA ASP A 158 0.81 13.96 8.80
C ASP A 158 1.03 14.90 10.01
N PHE A 159 -0.05 15.30 10.69
CA PHE A 159 0.03 16.22 11.82
C PHE A 159 0.86 15.67 13.00
N LEU A 160 0.89 14.35 13.18
CA LEU A 160 1.70 13.67 14.20
C LEU A 160 3.17 13.52 13.78
N GLY A 161 3.50 13.83 12.53
CA GLY A 161 4.84 13.66 11.97
C GLY A 161 5.28 12.20 12.00
N VAL A 162 4.38 11.25 11.73
CA VAL A 162 4.65 9.81 11.67
C VAL A 162 5.49 9.45 10.44
N THR A 163 5.54 10.31 9.42
CA THR A 163 6.39 10.10 8.24
C THR A 163 7.73 10.84 8.30
N LEU A 164 8.08 11.44 9.45
CA LEU A 164 9.32 12.23 9.59
C LEU A 164 10.59 11.37 9.72
N THR A 165 10.51 10.24 10.41
CA THR A 165 11.66 9.34 10.63
C THR A 165 11.26 7.88 10.45
N PRO A 166 12.20 7.00 10.08
CA PRO A 166 11.93 5.56 9.96
C PRO A 166 11.34 4.95 11.24
N GLU A 167 11.81 5.37 12.42
CA GLU A 167 11.37 4.85 13.72
C GLU A 167 9.90 5.19 13.99
N ARG A 168 9.48 6.41 13.62
CA ARG A 168 8.08 6.83 13.76
C ARG A 168 7.18 6.10 12.77
N ALA A 169 7.65 5.93 11.53
CA ALA A 169 6.93 5.17 10.52
C ALA A 169 6.77 3.70 10.94
N ASP A 170 7.82 3.10 11.50
CA ASP A 170 7.82 1.75 12.05
C ASP A 170 6.81 1.61 13.20
N ALA A 171 6.84 2.51 14.19
CA ALA A 171 5.90 2.47 15.32
C ALA A 171 4.44 2.67 14.89
N CYS A 172 4.21 3.58 13.93
CA CYS A 172 2.87 3.82 13.39
C CYS A 172 2.38 2.62 12.58
N LEU A 173 3.22 2.05 11.71
CA LEU A 173 2.90 0.84 10.96
C LEU A 173 2.56 -0.33 11.89
N GLU A 174 3.32 -0.55 12.96
CA GLU A 174 3.00 -1.60 13.94
C GLU A 174 1.63 -1.40 14.59
N SER A 175 1.33 -0.16 15.00
CA SER A 175 0.04 0.18 15.60
C SER A 175 -1.12 -0.05 14.63
N ILE A 176 -0.96 0.40 13.38
CA ILE A 176 -1.94 0.21 12.31
C ILE A 176 -2.14 -1.28 12.02
N VAL A 177 -1.07 -2.07 11.93
CA VAL A 177 -1.18 -3.52 11.69
C VAL A 177 -1.93 -4.20 12.83
N LEU A 178 -1.63 -3.87 14.09
CA LEU A 178 -2.34 -4.46 15.24
C LEU A 178 -3.83 -4.08 15.28
N HIS A 179 -4.20 -2.92 14.73
CA HIS A 179 -5.57 -2.45 14.67
C HIS A 179 -6.34 -3.03 13.47
N LEU A 180 -5.77 -2.95 12.26
CA LEU A 180 -6.47 -3.25 11.01
C LEU A 180 -6.29 -4.70 10.53
N ALA A 181 -5.23 -5.41 10.94
CA ALA A 181 -4.97 -6.77 10.47
C ALA A 181 -5.83 -7.81 11.19
N ASP A 182 -7.14 -7.77 10.93
CA ASP A 182 -8.11 -8.74 11.39
C ASP A 182 -8.81 -9.45 10.21
N PRO A 183 -8.34 -10.64 9.80
CA PRO A 183 -8.97 -11.38 8.72
C PRO A 183 -10.38 -11.84 9.08
N ASP A 184 -11.28 -11.65 8.13
CA ASP A 184 -12.70 -11.93 8.25
C ASP A 184 -13.23 -12.67 7.00
N ALA A 185 -14.52 -12.95 6.99
CA ALA A 185 -15.16 -13.62 5.85
C ALA A 185 -15.06 -12.80 4.56
N ASP A 186 -14.97 -11.48 4.64
CA ASP A 186 -15.03 -10.57 3.51
C ASP A 186 -13.67 -10.49 2.80
N SER A 187 -12.60 -10.28 3.57
CA SER A 187 -11.21 -10.41 3.12
C SER A 187 -10.90 -11.80 2.56
N GLY A 188 -11.41 -12.88 3.19
CA GLY A 188 -11.31 -14.25 2.67
C GLY A 188 -12.00 -14.44 1.31
N ARG A 189 -13.22 -13.90 1.14
CA ARG A 189 -13.93 -13.92 -0.16
C ARG A 189 -13.21 -13.09 -1.22
N LEU A 190 -12.66 -11.93 -0.85
CA LEU A 190 -11.93 -11.04 -1.76
C LEU A 190 -10.66 -11.73 -2.28
N LEU A 191 -9.84 -12.29 -1.39
CA LEU A 191 -8.62 -13.00 -1.76
C LEU A 191 -8.93 -14.23 -2.64
N SER A 192 -9.98 -14.97 -2.30
CA SER A 192 -10.42 -16.14 -3.09
C SER A 192 -10.86 -15.73 -4.50
N THR A 193 -11.63 -14.64 -4.61
CA THR A 193 -12.04 -14.06 -5.90
C THR A 193 -10.82 -13.62 -6.70
N TRP A 194 -9.87 -12.96 -6.07
CA TRP A 194 -8.63 -12.54 -6.71
C TRP A 194 -7.84 -13.73 -7.26
N ALA A 195 -7.60 -14.76 -6.44
CA ALA A 195 -6.87 -15.96 -6.84
C ALA A 195 -7.50 -16.67 -8.05
N ARG A 196 -8.84 -16.70 -8.12
CA ARG A 196 -9.58 -17.29 -9.26
C ARG A 196 -9.49 -16.50 -10.56
N ASN A 197 -8.96 -15.27 -10.54
CA ASN A 197 -8.82 -14.46 -11.74
C ASN A 197 -7.41 -14.54 -12.38
N PHE A 198 -6.52 -15.37 -11.83
CA PHE A 198 -5.26 -15.70 -12.50
C PHE A 198 -5.47 -16.63 -13.69
N ASP A 199 -4.69 -16.41 -14.73
CA ASP A 199 -4.61 -17.26 -15.91
C ASP A 199 -3.11 -17.51 -16.25
N PRO A 200 -2.61 -18.76 -16.14
CA PRO A 200 -3.33 -19.95 -15.68
C PRO A 200 -3.70 -19.87 -14.20
N GLN A 201 -4.76 -20.59 -13.79
CA GLN A 201 -5.14 -20.71 -12.39
C GLN A 201 -3.98 -21.35 -11.58
N PRO A 202 -3.61 -20.79 -10.41
CA PRO A 202 -2.62 -21.42 -9.55
C PRO A 202 -3.12 -22.80 -9.08
N LYS A 203 -2.21 -23.78 -8.98
CA LYS A 203 -2.51 -25.14 -8.49
C LYS A 203 -2.68 -25.21 -6.96
N TRP A 204 -2.58 -24.07 -6.29
CA TRP A 204 -2.64 -23.91 -4.84
C TRP A 204 -3.70 -22.86 -4.50
N PHE A 205 -4.50 -23.13 -3.47
CA PHE A 205 -5.48 -22.18 -2.95
C PHE A 205 -5.14 -21.83 -1.49
N PHE A 206 -5.40 -20.58 -1.13
CA PHE A 206 -5.29 -20.11 0.25
C PHE A 206 -6.62 -20.37 0.96
N HIS A 207 -6.58 -21.17 2.04
CA HIS A 207 -7.67 -21.20 3.01
C HIS A 207 -7.20 -20.47 4.26
N ILE A 208 -7.64 -19.22 4.41
CA ILE A 208 -7.31 -18.39 5.57
C ILE A 208 -8.44 -18.55 6.58
N THR A 209 -8.13 -19.07 7.76
CA THR A 209 -9.07 -19.12 8.89
C THR A 209 -8.45 -18.44 10.10
N LYS A 210 -9.15 -17.43 10.65
CA LYS A 210 -8.82 -16.91 11.97
C LYS A 210 -9.36 -17.88 13.01
N THR A 211 -8.46 -18.47 13.80
CA THR A 211 -8.83 -19.23 14.99
C THR A 211 -8.44 -18.39 16.19
N VAL A 212 -9.44 -17.87 16.91
CA VAL A 212 -9.19 -17.12 18.15
C VAL A 212 -8.69 -18.11 19.19
N GLY A 213 -7.38 -18.20 19.37
CA GLY A 213 -6.77 -19.00 20.42
C GLY A 213 -6.88 -18.28 21.75
N LEU A 214 -7.24 -18.99 22.83
CA LEU A 214 -7.28 -18.45 24.20
C LEU A 214 -5.92 -17.90 24.69
N LEU A 215 -4.81 -18.25 24.02
CA LEU A 215 -3.45 -17.89 24.40
C LEU A 215 -2.80 -16.83 23.49
N ASP A 216 -3.34 -16.61 22.29
CA ASP A 216 -2.83 -15.61 21.35
C ASP A 216 -3.98 -15.14 20.42
N PRO A 217 -4.61 -14.00 20.73
CA PRO A 217 -5.74 -13.48 19.95
C PRO A 217 -5.31 -12.97 18.56
N TYR A 218 -4.01 -12.87 18.27
CA TYR A 218 -3.45 -12.36 17.02
C TYR A 218 -2.88 -13.46 16.11
N LYS A 219 -2.94 -14.73 16.53
CA LYS A 219 -2.42 -15.84 15.74
C LYS A 219 -3.27 -16.08 14.48
N LEU A 220 -2.80 -15.62 13.33
CA LEU A 220 -3.30 -16.03 12.03
C LEU A 220 -2.83 -17.46 11.71
N ASN A 221 -3.78 -18.37 11.44
CA ASN A 221 -3.46 -19.65 10.81
C ASN A 221 -3.77 -19.53 9.31
N MET A 222 -2.72 -19.41 8.51
CA MET A 222 -2.82 -19.51 7.05
C MET A 222 -2.52 -20.94 6.64
N VAL A 223 -3.52 -21.65 6.11
CA VAL A 223 -3.33 -23.01 5.59
C VAL A 223 -3.21 -22.94 4.08
N LEU A 224 -2.04 -23.29 3.56
CA LEU A 224 -1.83 -23.50 2.13
C LEU A 224 -2.31 -24.92 1.80
N GLN A 225 -3.33 -25.05 0.95
CA GLN A 225 -3.78 -26.35 0.47
C GLN A 225 -3.46 -26.47 -1.03
N SER A 226 -2.70 -27.50 -1.39
CA SER A 226 -2.61 -27.96 -2.77
C SER A 226 -3.79 -28.89 -3.07
N ILE A 227 -4.28 -28.85 -4.30
CA ILE A 227 -5.16 -29.91 -4.83
C ILE A 227 -4.33 -31.16 -5.10
#